data_AF-A0A7J7UQF2-F1
#
_entry.id   AF-A0A7J7UQF2-F1
#
_cell.length_a   1.000
_cell.length_b   1.000
_cell.length_c   1.000
_cell.angle_alpha   90.00
_cell.angle_beta   90.00
_cell.angle_gamma   90.00
#
_symmetry.space_group_name_H-M   'P 1'
#
loop_
_entity.id
_entity.type
_entity.pdbx_description
1 polymer ?
#
loop_
_entity_poly.entity_id
_entity_poly.type
_entity_poly.pdbx_seq_one_letter_code
_entity_poly.pdbx_strand_id
1 'polypeptide(L)'
;MVRAPAGSVTGLNFLGSEPARDDSLFVPTPVQRGALILIHGEVVHKSEANLSDRSRHAYTFHLMEASGTTWSPENWLQPTAELPFPPLYT
;
A
#
# COMPACT_ATOMS: atom_id res chain seq x y z
N MET A 1 6.95 -0.15 1.50
CA MET A 1 7.99 0.33 2.43
C MET A 1 7.92 1.85 2.51
N VAL A 2 7.43 2.41 3.62
CA VAL A 2 7.52 3.86 3.83
C VAL A 2 8.99 4.18 4.06
N ARG A 3 9.61 4.92 3.13
CA ARG A 3 10.97 5.43 3.32
C ARG A 3 10.86 6.63 4.27
N ALA A 4 11.29 6.47 5.51
CA ALA A 4 11.52 7.59 6.39
C ALA A 4 13.01 7.97 6.36
N PRO A 5 13.36 9.27 6.46
CA PRO A 5 14.74 9.70 6.61
C PRO A 5 15.43 9.01 7.80
N ALA A 6 16.75 8.81 7.71
CA ALA A 6 17.54 8.31 8.82
C ALA A 6 17.30 9.16 10.08
N GLY A 7 16.96 8.52 11.21
CA GLY A 7 16.62 9.18 12.48
C GLY A 7 15.13 9.52 12.66
N SER A 8 14.26 9.20 11.71
CA SER A 8 12.80 9.35 11.87
C SER A 8 12.19 8.13 12.55
N VAL A 9 11.31 8.37 13.52
CA VAL A 9 10.43 7.30 14.04
C VAL A 9 9.46 6.95 12.92
N THR A 10 9.59 5.74 12.38
CA THR A 10 8.55 5.21 11.50
C THR A 10 7.38 4.80 12.39
N GLY A 11 6.17 5.29 12.10
CA GLY A 11 4.93 4.79 12.72
C GLY A 11 4.57 3.37 12.25
N LEU A 12 5.58 2.54 11.97
CA LEU A 12 5.48 1.22 11.39
C LEU A 12 6.25 0.24 12.27
N ASN A 13 5.52 -0.66 12.91
CA ASN A 13 6.11 -1.81 13.56
C ASN A 13 6.13 -2.96 12.55
N PHE A 14 7.33 -3.37 12.14
CA PHE A 14 7.50 -4.59 11.36
C PHE A 14 7.53 -5.77 12.33
N LEU A 15 6.56 -6.67 12.20
CA LEU A 15 6.58 -7.95 12.91
C LEU A 15 7.41 -8.94 12.09
N GLY A 16 8.46 -9.49 12.71
CA GLY A 16 9.39 -10.41 12.05
C GLY A 16 10.61 -9.71 11.43
N SER A 17 11.39 -10.47 10.66
CA SER A 17 12.55 -9.96 9.93
C SER A 17 12.17 -9.64 8.49
N GLU A 18 12.59 -8.47 8.01
CA GLU A 18 12.48 -8.13 6.59
C GLU A 18 13.56 -8.92 5.81
N PRO A 19 13.19 -9.81 4.88
CA PRO A 19 14.17 -10.54 4.10
C PRO A 19 14.88 -9.59 3.12
N ALA A 20 16.15 -9.86 2.85
CA ALA A 20 16.84 -9.24 1.73
C ALA A 20 16.07 -9.58 0.45
N ARG A 21 15.70 -8.55 -0.32
CA ARG A 21 14.99 -8.73 -1.58
C ARG A 21 15.94 -8.48 -2.74
N ASP A 22 16.07 -9.47 -3.61
CA ASP A 22 16.83 -9.33 -4.84
C ASP A 22 16.06 -8.43 -5.81
N ASP A 23 16.69 -7.31 -6.17
CA ASP A 23 16.11 -6.30 -7.04
C ASP A 23 15.82 -6.82 -8.45
N SER A 24 16.52 -7.88 -8.89
CA SER A 24 16.31 -8.52 -10.20
C SER A 24 14.98 -9.29 -10.29
N LEU A 25 14.34 -9.59 -9.16
CA LEU A 25 13.06 -10.30 -9.11
C LEU A 25 11.86 -9.38 -9.36
N PHE A 26 12.05 -8.05 -9.37
CA PHE A 26 10.97 -7.10 -9.65
C PHE A 26 10.71 -6.99 -11.15
N VAL A 27 9.45 -7.17 -11.55
CA VAL A 27 9.02 -7.04 -12.94
C VAL A 27 8.28 -5.71 -13.14
N PRO A 28 8.68 -4.85 -14.10
CA PRO A 28 7.96 -3.61 -14.40
C PRO A 28 6.56 -3.86 -14.97
N THR A 29 5.59 -3.07 -14.52
CA THR A 29 4.17 -3.15 -14.97
C THR A 29 3.68 -1.84 -15.59
N PRO A 30 4.23 -1.41 -16.75
CA PRO A 30 3.77 -0.20 -17.43
C PRO A 30 2.35 -0.39 -17.97
N VAL A 31 1.50 0.62 -17.77
CA VAL A 31 0.10 0.60 -18.20
C VAL A 31 -0.33 1.92 -18.82
N GLN A 32 -1.36 1.89 -19.65
CA GLN A 32 -2.00 3.08 -20.21
C GLN A 32 -3.02 3.69 -19.22
N ARG A 33 -3.38 4.96 -19.44
CA ARG A 33 -4.43 5.64 -18.67
C ARG A 33 -5.73 4.84 -18.72
N GLY A 34 -6.32 4.62 -17.55
CA GLY A 34 -7.57 3.86 -17.38
C GLY A 34 -7.37 2.38 -17.04
N ALA A 35 -6.14 1.88 -17.04
CA ALA A 35 -5.84 0.55 -16.54
C ALA A 35 -6.07 0.45 -15.03
N LEU A 36 -6.40 -0.77 -14.57
CA LEU A 36 -6.54 -1.12 -13.17
C LEU A 36 -5.51 -2.20 -12.82
N ILE A 37 -4.76 -1.99 -11.73
CA ILE A 37 -3.82 -2.97 -11.18
C ILE A 37 -4.37 -3.43 -9.83
N LEU A 38 -4.64 -4.72 -9.69
CA LEU A 38 -4.98 -5.36 -8.42
C LEU A 38 -3.69 -5.69 -7.67
N ILE A 39 -3.60 -5.21 -6.42
CA ILE A 39 -2.44 -5.42 -5.55
C ILE A 39 -2.90 -6.27 -4.36
N HIS A 40 -2.37 -7.48 -4.24
CA HIS A 40 -2.60 -8.33 -3.06
C HIS A 40 -1.98 -7.68 -1.81
N GLY A 41 -2.60 -7.83 -0.63
CA GLY A 41 -2.14 -7.17 0.61
C GLY A 41 -0.68 -7.49 1.00
N GLU A 42 -0.17 -8.63 0.55
CA GLU A 42 1.19 -9.11 0.83
C GLU A 42 2.17 -9.01 -0.35
N VAL A 43 1.73 -8.58 -1.54
CA VAL A 43 2.65 -8.52 -2.70
C VAL A 43 3.67 -7.40 -2.50
N VAL A 44 4.95 -7.76 -2.60
CA VAL A 44 6.04 -6.79 -2.55
C VAL A 44 6.03 -6.00 -3.86
N HIS A 45 5.85 -4.69 -3.75
CA HIS A 45 5.85 -3.77 -4.89
C HIS A 45 6.61 -2.49 -4.56
N LYS A 46 7.15 -1.84 -5.59
CA LYS A 46 7.85 -0.55 -5.51
C LYS A 46 7.58 0.28 -6.75
N SER A 47 7.86 1.58 -6.65
CA SER A 47 7.93 2.45 -7.82
C SER A 47 9.13 3.37 -7.70
N GLU A 48 9.88 3.50 -8.78
CA GLU A 48 11.01 4.43 -8.83
C GLU A 48 10.57 5.89 -8.92
N ALA A 49 11.49 6.79 -8.59
CA ALA A 49 11.30 8.22 -8.75
C ALA A 49 10.99 8.57 -10.22
N ASN A 50 10.06 9.49 -10.42
CA ASN A 50 9.75 9.98 -11.76
C ASN A 50 10.79 11.05 -12.17
N LEU A 51 11.65 10.72 -13.14
CA LEU A 51 12.67 11.62 -13.68
C LEU A 51 12.24 12.31 -14.99
N SER A 52 11.00 12.12 -15.42
CA SER A 52 10.44 12.78 -16.60
C SER A 52 9.79 14.13 -16.26
N ASP A 53 9.46 14.89 -17.29
CA ASP A 53 8.72 16.15 -17.22
C ASP A 53 7.19 15.98 -17.13
N ARG A 54 6.70 14.73 -17.12
CA ARG A 54 5.27 14.41 -17.10
C ARG A 54 4.88 13.69 -15.81
N SER A 55 3.81 14.17 -15.16
CA SER A 55 3.24 13.53 -13.99
C SER A 55 2.71 12.11 -14.27
N ARG A 56 2.82 11.22 -13.27
CA ARG A 56 2.28 9.84 -13.28
C ARG A 56 1.14 9.71 -12.26
N HIS A 57 0.03 10.40 -12.49
CA HIS A 57 -1.13 10.39 -11.59
C HIS A 57 -1.75 8.98 -11.50
N ALA A 58 -2.10 8.58 -10.28
CA ALA A 58 -2.82 7.36 -9.98
C ALA A 58 -3.83 7.63 -8.85
N TYR A 59 -4.97 6.94 -8.89
CA TYR A 59 -5.94 6.91 -7.81
C TYR A 59 -5.96 5.51 -7.21
N THR A 60 -5.90 5.42 -5.88
CA THR A 60 -5.80 4.15 -5.16
C THR A 60 -6.72 4.16 -3.95
N PHE A 61 -7.40 3.05 -3.71
CA PHE A 61 -8.11 2.75 -2.47
C PHE A 61 -7.82 1.30 -2.09
N HIS A 62 -8.00 0.96 -0.81
CA HIS A 62 -7.84 -0.39 -0.29
C HIS A 62 -9.19 -0.93 0.15
N LEU A 63 -9.38 -2.24 0.02
CA LEU A 63 -10.57 -2.94 0.47
C LEU A 63 -10.16 -3.97 1.53
N MET A 64 -11.04 -4.20 2.48
CA MET A 64 -10.94 -5.26 3.48
C MET A 64 -12.19 -6.13 3.38
N GLU A 65 -12.03 -7.45 3.31
CA GLU A 65 -13.13 -8.39 3.54
C GLU A 65 -13.53 -8.29 5.01
N ALA A 66 -14.73 -7.80 5.31
CA ALA A 66 -15.17 -7.59 6.69
C ALA A 66 -15.69 -8.86 7.35
N SER A 67 -16.15 -9.84 6.56
CA SER A 67 -16.67 -11.10 7.07
C SER A 67 -15.54 -12.00 7.56
N GLY A 68 -15.52 -12.29 8.85
CA GLY A 68 -14.51 -13.17 9.46
C GLY A 68 -13.12 -12.54 9.62
N THR A 69 -12.98 -11.23 9.41
CA THR A 69 -11.72 -10.50 9.55
C THR A 69 -11.79 -9.52 10.71
N THR A 70 -10.72 -9.45 11.50
CA THR A 70 -10.55 -8.45 12.54
C THR A 70 -9.53 -7.41 12.09
N TRP A 71 -9.92 -6.14 12.02
CA TRP A 71 -8.98 -5.04 11.79
C TRP A 71 -8.08 -4.86 13.02
N SER A 72 -6.77 -4.85 12.83
CA SER A 72 -5.83 -4.74 13.95
C SER A 72 -6.00 -3.41 14.68
N PRO A 73 -6.10 -3.40 16.03
CA PRO A 73 -6.16 -2.17 16.81
C PRO A 73 -4.85 -1.37 16.77
N GLU A 74 -3.75 -1.98 16.32
CA GLU A 74 -2.44 -1.35 16.20
C GLU A 74 -2.23 -0.65 14.84
N ASN A 75 -3.15 -0.83 13.89
CA ASN A 75 -3.07 -0.13 12.62
C ASN A 75 -3.19 1.38 12.86
N TRP A 76 -2.35 2.16 12.17
CA TRP A 76 -2.35 3.62 12.27
C TRP A 76 -3.70 4.25 11.88
N LEU A 77 -4.41 3.62 10.94
CA LEU A 77 -5.76 4.01 10.52
C LEU A 77 -6.77 3.18 11.30
N GLN A 78 -7.69 3.84 12.00
CA GLN A 78 -8.81 3.22 12.68
C GLN A 78 -10.13 3.84 12.18
N PRO A 79 -11.20 3.05 12.05
CA PRO A 79 -12.52 3.60 11.76
C PRO A 79 -13.01 4.46 12.92
N THR A 80 -13.73 5.55 12.64
CA THR A 80 -14.35 6.39 13.68
C THR A 80 -15.87 6.19 13.71
N ALA A 81 -16.55 6.75 14.71
CA ALA A 81 -18.00 6.71 14.78
C ALA A 81 -18.65 7.49 13.63
N GLU A 82 -18.04 8.61 13.22
CA GLU A 82 -18.51 9.48 12.14
C GLU A 82 -18.22 8.87 10.76
N LEU A 83 -17.12 8.12 10.63
CA LEU A 83 -16.71 7.47 9.40
C LEU A 83 -16.22 6.05 9.69
N PRO A 84 -17.16 5.09 9.84
CA PRO A 84 -16.80 3.67 9.76
C PRO A 84 -16.29 3.36 8.34
N PHE A 85 -15.55 2.26 8.17
CA PHE A 85 -15.18 1.82 6.83
C PHE A 85 -16.45 1.47 6.04
N PRO A 86 -16.77 2.20 4.96
CA PRO A 86 -18.02 2.01 4.24
C PRO A 86 -17.97 0.75 3.37
N PRO A 87 -19.13 0.11 3.10
CA PRO A 87 -19.20 -1.00 2.16
C PRO A 87 -18.91 -0.52 0.73
N LEU A 88 -18.33 -1.40 -0.08
CA LEU A 88 -18.16 -1.15 -1.51
C LEU A 88 -19.45 -1.39 -2.29
N TYR A 89 -20.17 -2.46 -1.96
CA TYR A 89 -21.41 -2.82 -2.64
C TYR A 89 -22.58 -1.96 -2.14
N THR A 90 -23.46 -1.58 -3.07
CA THR A 90 -24.67 -0.78 -2.83
C THR A 90 -25.91 -1.64 -2.88
#